data_AF-A0A151QZN1-F1
#
_entry.id   AF-A0A151QZN1-F1
#
_cell.length_a   1.000
_cell.length_b   1.000
_cell.length_c   1.000
_cell.angle_alpha   90.00
_cell.angle_beta   90.00
_cell.angle_gamma   90.00
#
_symmetry.space_group_name_H-M   'P 1'
#
loop_
_entity.id
_entity.type
_entity.pdbx_description
1 polymer ?
#
loop_
_entity_poly.entity_id
_entity_poly.type
_entity_poly.pdbx_seq_one_letter_code
_entity_poly.pdbx_strand_id
1 'polypeptide(L)'
;MLLTWLQSTLSKTILSRVISSVHSYQVWDKVHEYFHTQTKARARQLRTDLRSTTLDGKCMREFFTQIKNIANELAGVGSPVT
;
A
#
# COMPACT_ATOMS: atom_id res chain seq x y z
N MET A 1 -22.86 9.63 -16.92
CA MET A 1 -23.23 9.85 -15.49
C MET A 1 -22.31 9.09 -14.52
N LEU A 2 -21.86 7.87 -14.82
CA LEU A 2 -20.94 7.12 -13.93
C LEU A 2 -19.54 7.75 -13.80
N LEU A 3 -18.95 8.24 -14.90
CA LEU A 3 -17.61 8.85 -14.89
C LEU A 3 -17.54 10.08 -13.97
N THR A 4 -18.48 11.01 -14.13
CA THR A 4 -18.56 12.24 -13.34
C THR A 4 -18.84 11.96 -11.86
N TRP A 5 -19.73 11.00 -11.56
CA TRP A 5 -19.97 10.55 -10.19
C TRP A 5 -18.68 9.99 -9.57
N LEU A 6 -17.99 9.10 -10.28
CA LEU A 6 -16.78 8.48 -9.78
C LEU A 6 -15.67 9.53 -9.57
N GLN A 7 -15.47 10.45 -10.52
CA GLN A 7 -14.56 11.61 -10.35
C GLN A 7 -14.91 12.47 -9.13
N SER A 8 -16.19 12.68 -8.82
CA SER A 8 -16.61 13.49 -7.65
C SER A 8 -16.29 12.83 -6.30
N THR A 9 -16.18 11.51 -6.26
CA THR A 9 -15.84 10.75 -5.03
C THR A 9 -14.34 10.67 -4.77
N LEU A 10 -13.51 11.00 -5.76
CA LEU A 10 -12.06 10.87 -5.67
C LEU A 10 -11.41 12.10 -5.04
N SER A 11 -10.36 11.86 -4.24
CA SER A 11 -9.52 12.94 -3.73
C SER A 11 -8.81 13.67 -4.88
N LYS A 12 -8.42 14.94 -4.67
CA LYS A 12 -7.74 15.76 -5.69
C LYS A 12 -6.49 15.10 -6.28
N THR A 13 -5.77 14.31 -5.46
CA THR A 13 -4.55 13.60 -5.87
C THR A 13 -4.82 12.43 -6.81
N ILE A 14 -5.91 11.70 -6.60
CA ILE A 14 -6.31 10.60 -7.48
C ILE A 14 -7.03 11.15 -8.71
N LEU A 15 -7.84 12.20 -8.53
CA LEU A 15 -8.56 12.88 -9.60
C LEU A 15 -7.60 13.40 -10.68
N SER A 16 -6.50 14.06 -10.32
CA SER A 16 -5.51 14.58 -11.29
C SER A 16 -4.87 13.47 -12.14
N ARG A 17 -4.78 12.24 -11.61
CA ARG A 17 -4.24 11.07 -12.32
C ARG A 17 -5.23 10.47 -13.32
N VAL A 18 -6.53 10.63 -13.07
CA VAL A 18 -7.60 9.99 -13.85
C VAL A 18 -8.42 10.98 -14.69
N ILE A 19 -8.16 12.28 -14.59
CA ILE A 19 -8.92 13.35 -15.27
C ILE A 19 -8.90 13.23 -16.81
N SER A 20 -7.85 12.64 -17.37
CA SER A 20 -7.73 12.38 -18.82
C SER A 20 -8.48 11.12 -19.29
N SER A 21 -9.18 10.43 -18.39
CA SER A 21 -9.89 9.19 -18.73
C SER A 21 -11.24 9.50 -19.36
N VAL A 22 -11.55 8.80 -20.46
CA VAL A 22 -12.78 9.00 -21.25
C VAL A 22 -13.89 8.06 -20.78
N HIS A 23 -13.51 6.88 -20.29
CA HIS A 23 -14.45 5.87 -19.80
C HIS A 23 -14.26 5.59 -18.31
N SER A 24 -15.34 5.22 -17.62
CA SER A 24 -15.32 4.92 -16.19
C SER A 24 -14.41 3.74 -15.83
N TYR A 25 -14.29 2.74 -16.71
CA TYR A 25 -13.40 1.60 -16.48
C TYR A 25 -11.92 2.05 -16.42
N GLN A 26 -11.52 3.00 -17.26
CA GLN A 26 -10.14 3.52 -17.27
C GLN A 26 -9.80 4.25 -15.96
N VAL A 27 -10.79 4.93 -15.37
CA VAL A 27 -10.60 5.54 -14.05
C VAL A 27 -10.38 4.46 -13.01
N TRP A 28 -11.23 3.42 -13.00
CA TRP A 28 -11.10 2.31 -12.07
C TRP A 28 -9.77 1.59 -12.21
N ASP A 29 -9.33 1.28 -13.44
CA ASP A 29 -8.06 0.61 -13.72
C ASP A 29 -6.88 1.43 -13.19
N LYS A 30 -6.86 2.74 -13.44
CA LYS A 30 -5.78 3.62 -12.93
C LYS A 30 -5.78 3.72 -11.42
N VAL A 31 -6.94 3.78 -10.78
CA VAL A 31 -7.05 3.77 -9.31
C VAL A 31 -6.53 2.44 -8.77
N HIS A 32 -7.00 1.33 -9.33
CA HIS A 32 -6.60 -0.01 -8.94
C HIS A 32 -5.10 -0.22 -9.11
N GLU A 33 -4.53 0.11 -10.28
CA GLU A 33 -3.11 0.00 -10.57
C GLU A 33 -2.25 0.85 -9.61
N TYR A 34 -2.69 2.08 -9.31
CA TYR A 34 -1.99 2.96 -8.38
C TYR A 34 -1.90 2.35 -6.97
N PHE A 35 -3.03 1.97 -6.40
CA PHE A 35 -3.04 1.35 -5.06
C PHE A 35 -2.37 -0.03 -5.07
N HIS A 36 -2.53 -0.82 -6.14
CA HIS A 36 -1.85 -2.09 -6.26
C HIS A 36 -0.32 -1.93 -6.24
N THR A 37 0.20 -0.98 -7.02
CA THR A 37 1.64 -0.69 -7.07
C THR A 37 2.14 -0.19 -5.72
N GLN A 38 1.38 0.69 -5.06
CA GLN A 38 1.69 1.17 -3.71
C GLN A 38 1.76 0.02 -2.69
N THR A 39 0.78 -0.88 -2.71
CA THR A 39 0.72 -2.05 -1.81
C THR A 39 1.88 -3.01 -2.07
N LYS A 40 2.22 -3.29 -3.33
CA LYS A 40 3.39 -4.11 -3.70
C LYS A 40 4.69 -3.48 -3.24
N ALA A 41 4.87 -2.18 -3.45
CA ALA A 41 6.05 -1.45 -3.00
C ALA A 41 6.19 -1.49 -1.47
N ARG A 42 5.10 -1.28 -0.74
CA ARG A 42 5.06 -1.38 0.72
C ARG A 42 5.40 -2.77 1.22
N ALA A 43 4.85 -3.83 0.60
CA ALA A 43 5.19 -5.21 0.94
C ALA A 43 6.70 -5.47 0.76
N ARG A 44 7.29 -5.00 -0.35
CA ARG A 44 8.75 -5.12 -0.59
C ARG A 44 9.57 -4.36 0.45
N GLN A 45 9.14 -3.16 0.82
CA GLN A 45 9.80 -2.36 1.85
C GLN A 45 9.76 -3.08 3.20
N LEU A 46 8.58 -3.55 3.64
CA LEU A 46 8.41 -4.29 4.89
C LEU A 46 9.27 -5.57 4.94
N ARG A 47 9.40 -6.31 3.83
CA ARG A 47 10.31 -7.47 3.76
C ARG A 47 11.78 -7.07 3.92
N THR A 48 12.15 -5.93 3.36
CA THR A 48 13.50 -5.38 3.50
C THR A 48 13.76 -4.97 4.96
N ASP A 49 12.81 -4.26 5.56
CA ASP A 49 12.86 -3.83 6.96
C ASP A 49 12.95 -5.03 7.91
N LEU A 50 12.17 -6.09 7.65
CA LEU A 50 12.24 -7.33 8.41
C LEU A 50 13.65 -7.95 8.36
N ARG A 51 14.26 -7.99 7.16
CA ARG A 51 15.60 -8.55 6.95
C ARG A 51 16.70 -7.70 7.58
N SER A 52 16.53 -6.38 7.63
CA SER A 52 17.48 -5.46 8.27
C SER A 52 17.23 -5.26 9.76
N THR A 53 16.16 -5.83 10.33
CA THR A 53 15.85 -5.69 11.75
C THR A 53 16.88 -6.50 12.56
N THR A 54 17.76 -5.79 13.25
CA THR A 54 18.73 -6.36 14.19
C THR A 54 18.38 -5.96 15.62
N LEU A 55 18.91 -6.72 16.58
CA LEU A 55 18.78 -6.44 18.01
C LEU A 55 19.55 -5.17 18.44
N ASP A 56 20.37 -4.59 17.56
CA ASP A 56 21.41 -3.60 17.86
C ASP A 56 20.93 -2.47 18.80
N GLY A 57 21.33 -2.56 20.07
CA GLY A 57 20.97 -1.60 21.14
C GLY A 57 19.53 -1.69 21.70
N LYS A 58 18.68 -2.60 21.19
CA LYS A 58 17.29 -2.80 21.66
C LYS A 58 17.21 -3.89 22.71
N CYS A 59 16.26 -3.76 23.63
CA CYS A 59 15.92 -4.90 24.48
C CYS A 59 15.16 -5.97 23.68
N MET A 60 15.22 -7.22 24.14
CA MET A 60 14.58 -8.35 23.46
C MET A 60 13.07 -8.11 23.18
N ARG A 61 12.38 -7.43 24.10
CA ARG A 61 10.94 -7.08 23.94
C ARG A 61 10.70 -6.12 22.78
N GLU A 62 11.54 -5.11 22.62
CA GLU A 62 11.42 -4.12 21.53
C GLU A 62 11.69 -4.79 20.19
N PHE A 63 12.71 -5.65 20.13
CA PHE A 63 13.03 -6.42 18.94
C PHE A 63 11.86 -7.32 18.49
N PHE A 64 11.28 -8.12 19.40
CA PHE A 64 10.13 -8.96 19.07
C PHE A 64 8.89 -8.15 18.71
N THR A 65 8.66 -7.02 19.39
CA THR A 65 7.55 -6.11 19.06
C THR A 65 7.71 -5.57 17.65
N GLN A 66 8.91 -5.15 17.25
CA GLN A 66 9.16 -4.65 15.90
C GLN A 66 8.93 -5.72 14.84
N ILE A 67 9.44 -6.95 15.04
CA ILE A 67 9.18 -8.08 14.13
C ILE A 67 7.68 -8.36 14.00
N LYS A 68 6.96 -8.40 15.13
CA LYS A 68 5.52 -8.63 15.14
C LYS A 68 4.76 -7.54 14.39
N ASN A 69 5.14 -6.27 14.56
CA ASN A 69 4.53 -5.16 13.85
C ASN A 69 4.74 -5.27 12.34
N ILE A 70 5.97 -5.56 11.89
CA ILE A 70 6.27 -5.75 10.47
C ILE A 70 5.49 -6.95 9.90
N ALA A 71 5.39 -8.06 10.64
CA ALA A 71 4.62 -9.22 10.23
C ALA A 71 3.12 -8.93 10.12
N ASN A 72 2.56 -8.17 11.07
CA ASN A 72 1.16 -7.73 11.03
C ASN A 72 0.91 -6.78 9.84
N GLU A 73 1.82 -5.85 9.56
CA GLU A 73 1.71 -4.98 8.39
C GLU A 73 1.80 -5.76 7.07
N LEU A 74 2.68 -6.77 7.00
CA LEU A 74 2.79 -7.68 5.86
C LEU A 74 1.49 -8.45 5.61
N ALA A 75 0.83 -8.93 6.67
CA ALA A 75 -0.49 -9.54 6.57
C ALA A 75 -1.54 -8.52 6.08
N GLY A 76 -1.50 -7.28 6.57
CA GLY A 76 -2.42 -6.20 6.18
C GLY A 76 -2.31 -5.79 4.71
N VAL A 77 -1.12 -5.88 4.11
CA VAL A 77 -0.92 -5.61 2.66
C VAL A 77 -1.16 -6.84 1.78
N GLY A 78 -1.67 -7.95 2.34
CA GLY A 78 -1.95 -9.18 1.60
C GLY A 78 -0.71 -9.98 1.21
N SER A 79 0.43 -9.77 1.90
CA SER A 79 1.69 -10.48 1.68
C SER A 79 2.21 -11.05 3.01
N PRO A 80 1.49 -11.97 3.66
CA PRO A 80 1.88 -12.52 4.96
C PRO A 80 3.25 -13.21 4.89
N VAL A 81 3.92 -13.29 6.04
CA VAL A 81 5.15 -14.07 6.19
C VAL A 81 4.76 -15.55 6.21
N THR A 82 4.94 -16.23 5.08
CA THR A 82 4.82 -17.70 4.92
C THR A 82 6.16 -18.39 5.14
#